data_AF-R5DWV7-F1
#
_entry.id   AF-R5DWV7-F1
#
_cell.length_a   1.000
_cell.length_b   1.000
_cell.length_c   1.000
_cell.angle_alpha   90.00
_cell.angle_beta   90.00
_cell.angle_gamma   90.00
#
_symmetry.space_group_name_H-M   'P 1'
#
loop_
_entity.id
_entity.type
_entity.pdbx_description
1 polymer ?
#
loop_
_entity_poly.entity_id
_entity_poly.type
_entity_poly.pdbx_seq_one_letter_code
_entity_poly.pdbx_strand_id
1 'polypeptide(L)'
;MDGTLAEFKTVDTLEKLYEPGYFLNLQPNSNVVNAVKLLIEKADVEVYVLSAYLTDSAYALDEKNEWLDRYLPELKKENRIFMPCGKEKTSAVPGHIREDDFLLDDYTKNLGEWEPPARGIKLINDINHTHGTWEGDRIRFTHEPEILCGMILDVMKNRTHYHEERLADALNVTESATDEQTEEAENEMPDEGFYEDYGTYSPRL
;
A
#
# COMPACT_ATOMS: atom_id res chain seq x y z
N MET A 1 -12.76 -2.08 2.34
CA MET A 1 -13.30 -2.47 1.01
C MET A 1 -12.95 -1.38 0.03
N ASP A 2 -13.60 -0.21 0.10
CA ASP A 2 -13.20 0.95 -0.68
C ASP A 2 -11.80 1.40 -0.24
N GLY A 3 -10.93 1.73 -1.21
CA GLY A 3 -9.52 2.07 -0.98
C GLY A 3 -8.59 0.86 -0.97
N THR A 4 -9.13 -0.33 -0.67
CA THR A 4 -8.38 -1.59 -0.52
C THR A 4 -8.67 -2.58 -1.65
N LEU A 5 -9.90 -3.09 -1.73
CA LEU A 5 -10.38 -4.00 -2.77
C LEU A 5 -10.87 -3.23 -4.01
N ALA A 6 -11.52 -2.11 -3.78
CA ALA A 6 -12.02 -1.23 -4.81
C ALA A 6 -11.22 0.08 -4.78
N GLU A 7 -10.88 0.62 -5.94
CA GLU A 7 -10.22 1.92 -6.07
C GLU A 7 -11.14 3.00 -5.49
N PHE A 8 -10.73 3.63 -4.39
CA PHE A 8 -11.49 4.75 -3.85
C PHE A 8 -11.31 5.97 -4.73
N LYS A 9 -12.39 6.43 -5.35
CA LYS A 9 -12.40 7.68 -6.11
C LYS A 9 -12.75 8.82 -5.17
N THR A 10 -11.77 9.67 -4.87
CA THR A 10 -12.02 10.92 -4.14
C THR A 10 -13.12 11.70 -4.82
N VAL A 11 -14.12 12.10 -4.03
CA VAL A 11 -15.23 12.92 -4.50
C VAL A 11 -15.04 14.37 -4.04
N ASP A 12 -15.38 15.32 -4.91
CA ASP A 12 -15.30 16.74 -4.58
C ASP A 12 -16.38 17.16 -3.56
N THR A 13 -17.48 16.42 -3.52
CA THR A 13 -18.60 16.67 -2.60
C THR A 13 -19.14 15.35 -2.04
N LEU A 14 -19.65 15.39 -0.82
CA LEU A 14 -20.19 14.19 -0.15
C LEU A 14 -21.43 13.64 -0.87
N GLU A 15 -22.20 14.50 -1.54
CA GLU A 15 -23.42 14.12 -2.29
C GLU A 15 -23.13 13.06 -3.35
N LYS A 16 -21.94 13.07 -3.97
CA LYS A 16 -21.55 12.05 -4.95
C LYS A 16 -21.53 10.63 -4.38
N LEU A 17 -21.30 10.47 -3.07
CA LEU A 17 -21.36 9.17 -2.40
C LEU A 17 -22.80 8.65 -2.25
N TYR A 18 -23.80 9.51 -2.42
CA TYR A 18 -25.23 9.16 -2.39
C TYR A 18 -25.81 8.91 -3.78
N GLU A 19 -25.05 9.17 -4.84
CA GLU A 19 -25.51 8.95 -6.21
C GLU A 19 -25.62 7.44 -6.51
N PRO A 20 -26.71 7.01 -7.17
CA PRO A 20 -26.83 5.62 -7.59
C PRO A 20 -25.71 5.26 -8.57
N GLY A 21 -25.11 4.11 -8.32
CA GLY A 21 -24.00 3.53 -9.06
C GLY A 21 -22.63 3.94 -8.53
N TYR A 22 -22.50 4.79 -7.51
CA TYR A 22 -21.19 5.21 -7.03
C TYR A 22 -20.35 4.02 -6.56
N PHE A 23 -20.86 3.23 -5.60
CA PHE A 23 -20.11 2.09 -5.05
C PHE A 23 -20.08 0.92 -6.02
N LEU A 24 -21.17 0.70 -6.77
CA LEU A 24 -21.27 -0.40 -7.73
C LEU A 24 -20.25 -0.30 -8.87
N ASN A 25 -19.88 0.92 -9.27
CA ASN A 25 -19.02 1.17 -10.42
C ASN A 25 -17.54 1.45 -10.06
N LEU A 26 -17.17 1.33 -8.78
CA LEU A 26 -15.76 1.40 -8.37
C LEU A 26 -14.97 0.30 -9.09
N GLN A 27 -13.79 0.65 -9.60
CA GLN A 27 -12.93 -0.31 -10.27
C GLN A 27 -12.26 -1.21 -9.23
N PRO A 28 -12.06 -2.51 -9.53
CA PRO A 28 -11.35 -3.40 -8.62
C PRO A 28 -9.84 -3.16 -8.68
N ASN A 29 -9.20 -3.11 -7.50
CA ASN A 29 -7.78 -3.37 -7.38
C ASN A 29 -7.54 -4.86 -7.67
N SER A 30 -7.44 -5.21 -8.95
CA SER A 30 -7.52 -6.59 -9.43
C SER A 30 -6.49 -7.53 -8.77
N ASN A 31 -5.27 -7.03 -8.52
CA ASN A 31 -4.24 -7.81 -7.84
C ASN A 31 -4.63 -8.16 -6.41
N VAL A 32 -5.18 -7.19 -5.67
CA VAL A 32 -5.64 -7.37 -4.29
C VAL A 32 -6.85 -8.29 -4.24
N VAL A 33 -7.82 -8.10 -5.13
CA VAL A 33 -9.00 -8.97 -5.23
C VAL A 33 -8.59 -10.42 -5.48
N ASN A 34 -7.68 -10.65 -6.44
CA ASN A 34 -7.21 -12.00 -6.75
C ASN A 34 -6.35 -12.58 -5.62
N ALA A 35 -5.54 -11.78 -4.92
CA ALA A 35 -4.82 -12.23 -3.73
C ALA A 35 -5.77 -12.67 -2.61
N VAL A 36 -6.87 -11.93 -2.40
CA VAL A 36 -7.91 -12.29 -1.42
C VAL A 36 -8.65 -13.57 -1.83
N LYS A 37 -8.89 -13.80 -3.13
CA LYS A 37 -9.42 -15.10 -3.60
C LYS A 37 -8.50 -16.26 -3.22
N LEU A 38 -7.19 -16.10 -3.43
CA LEU A 38 -6.20 -17.10 -3.02
C LEU A 38 -6.15 -17.31 -1.50
N LEU A 39 -6.42 -16.26 -0.70
CA LEU A 39 -6.52 -16.37 0.76
C LEU A 39 -7.78 -17.15 1.19
N ILE A 40 -8.93 -16.93 0.53
CA ILE A 40 -10.18 -17.66 0.81
C ILE A 40 -10.01 -19.18 0.62
N GLU A 41 -9.13 -19.60 -0.29
CA GLU A 41 -8.84 -21.02 -0.53
C GLU A 41 -7.95 -21.65 0.56
N LYS A 42 -7.37 -20.87 1.49
CA LYS A 42 -6.51 -21.39 2.55
C LYS A 42 -7.35 -21.93 3.70
N ALA A 43 -7.17 -23.20 4.02
CA ALA A 43 -7.92 -23.87 5.09
C ALA A 43 -7.62 -23.32 6.51
N ASP A 44 -6.49 -22.64 6.69
CA ASP A 44 -6.04 -22.05 7.96
C ASP A 44 -6.32 -20.54 8.05
N VAL A 45 -7.10 -19.96 7.13
CA VAL A 45 -7.41 -18.52 7.10
C VAL A 45 -8.91 -18.30 6.93
N GLU A 46 -9.49 -17.49 7.81
CA GLU A 46 -10.86 -17.01 7.66
C GLU A 46 -10.85 -15.59 7.09
N VAL A 47 -11.50 -15.40 5.94
CA VAL A 47 -11.54 -14.09 5.26
C VAL A 47 -12.91 -13.44 5.48
N TYR A 48 -12.88 -12.18 5.92
CA TYR A 48 -14.03 -11.31 6.07
C TYR A 48 -13.84 -10.01 5.30
N VAL A 49 -14.93 -9.41 4.84
CA VAL A 49 -14.95 -8.02 4.36
C VAL A 49 -15.65 -7.16 5.39
N LEU A 50 -14.92 -6.20 5.96
CA LEU A 50 -15.44 -5.19 6.87
C LEU A 50 -15.46 -3.82 6.18
N SER A 51 -16.65 -3.28 5.93
CA SER A 51 -16.84 -1.98 5.26
C SER A 51 -17.81 -1.08 6.01
N ALA A 52 -17.42 0.18 6.16
CA ALA A 52 -18.37 1.23 6.49
C ALA A 52 -19.34 1.47 5.30
N TYR A 53 -20.53 1.95 5.58
CA TYR A 53 -21.48 2.45 4.59
C TYR A 53 -22.30 3.63 5.14
N LEU A 54 -22.83 4.44 4.23
CA LEU A 54 -23.72 5.56 4.54
C LEU A 54 -25.11 5.01 4.83
N THR A 55 -25.51 4.98 6.11
CA THR A 55 -26.77 4.36 6.56
C THR A 55 -28.03 5.06 6.05
N ASP A 56 -27.89 6.32 5.67
CA ASP A 56 -28.92 7.17 5.08
C ASP A 56 -28.89 7.18 3.54
N SER A 57 -27.94 6.46 2.93
CA SER A 57 -27.97 6.19 1.49
C SER A 57 -28.90 5.04 1.17
N ALA A 58 -29.80 5.25 0.21
CA ALA A 58 -30.71 4.21 -0.28
C ALA A 58 -30.00 3.14 -1.13
N TYR A 59 -28.73 3.35 -1.50
CA TYR A 59 -28.03 2.52 -2.48
C TYR A 59 -26.75 1.89 -1.91
N ALA A 60 -26.07 2.56 -0.98
CA ALA A 60 -24.69 2.21 -0.61
C ALA A 60 -24.51 0.75 -0.13
N LEU A 61 -25.43 0.23 0.70
CA LEU A 61 -25.32 -1.13 1.23
C LEU A 61 -25.55 -2.19 0.14
N ASP A 62 -26.58 -2.00 -0.68
CA ASP A 62 -26.94 -2.95 -1.74
C ASP A 62 -25.86 -2.96 -2.82
N GLU A 63 -25.39 -1.79 -3.24
CA GLU A 63 -24.33 -1.67 -4.24
C GLU A 63 -23.01 -2.29 -3.80
N LYS A 64 -22.64 -2.15 -2.52
CA LYS A 64 -21.44 -2.80 -1.99
C LYS A 64 -21.58 -4.32 -2.00
N ASN A 65 -22.77 -4.84 -1.70
CA ASN A 65 -23.04 -6.27 -1.80
C ASN A 65 -23.00 -6.77 -3.24
N GLU A 66 -23.62 -6.05 -4.17
CA GLU A 66 -23.58 -6.36 -5.60
C GLU A 66 -22.16 -6.28 -6.18
N TRP A 67 -21.36 -5.31 -5.72
CA TRP A 67 -19.95 -5.20 -6.08
C TRP A 67 -19.16 -6.45 -5.63
N LEU A 68 -19.37 -6.90 -4.40
CA LEU A 68 -18.76 -8.13 -3.89
C LEU A 68 -19.26 -9.37 -4.63
N ASP A 69 -20.56 -9.45 -4.95
CA ASP A 69 -21.13 -10.53 -5.76
C ASP A 69 -20.50 -10.58 -7.16
N ARG A 70 -20.10 -9.43 -7.71
CA ARG A 70 -19.45 -9.33 -9.03
C ARG A 70 -17.96 -9.72 -9.00
N TYR A 71 -17.21 -9.21 -8.04
CA TYR A 71 -15.74 -9.30 -8.07
C TYR A 71 -15.13 -10.31 -7.10
N LEU A 72 -15.85 -10.66 -6.04
CA LEU A 72 -15.43 -11.62 -5.01
C LEU A 72 -16.58 -12.61 -4.66
N PRO A 73 -17.16 -13.31 -5.65
CA PRO A 73 -18.31 -14.21 -5.45
C PRO A 73 -18.01 -15.40 -4.52
N GLU A 74 -16.75 -15.76 -4.33
CA GLU A 74 -16.29 -16.82 -3.45
C GLU A 74 -16.47 -16.47 -1.97
N LEU A 75 -16.52 -15.17 -1.65
CA LEU A 75 -16.80 -14.71 -0.30
C LEU A 75 -18.30 -14.84 0.00
N LYS A 76 -18.59 -15.77 0.91
CA LYS A 76 -19.91 -16.00 1.46
C LYS A 76 -20.49 -14.73 2.11
N LYS A 77 -21.83 -14.63 2.12
CA LYS A 77 -22.54 -13.43 2.59
C LYS A 77 -22.45 -13.22 4.10
N GLU A 78 -22.28 -14.28 4.90
CA GLU A 78 -22.12 -14.15 6.36
C GLU A 78 -20.77 -13.55 6.76
N ASN A 79 -19.76 -13.68 5.90
CA ASN A 79 -18.44 -13.08 6.07
C ASN A 79 -18.36 -11.61 5.61
N ARG A 80 -19.51 -10.98 5.30
CA ARG A 80 -19.59 -9.57 4.92
C ARG A 80 -20.16 -8.77 6.08
N ILE A 81 -19.32 -7.94 6.69
CA ILE A 81 -19.67 -7.10 7.82
C ILE A 81 -19.77 -5.66 7.34
N PHE A 82 -20.99 -5.12 7.41
CA PHE A 82 -21.27 -3.73 7.09
C PHE A 82 -21.63 -2.96 8.34
N MET A 83 -21.05 -1.78 8.49
CA MET A 83 -21.26 -0.94 9.67
C MET A 83 -21.51 0.52 9.30
N PRO A 84 -22.20 1.31 10.15
CA PRO A 84 -22.37 2.72 9.90
C PRO A 84 -21.04 3.47 9.77
N CYS A 85 -20.97 4.41 8.83
CA CYS A 85 -19.84 5.32 8.70
C CYS A 85 -19.60 6.14 9.99
N GLY A 86 -18.33 6.41 10.30
CA GLY A 86 -17.92 7.19 11.48
C GLY A 86 -17.84 6.40 12.78
N LYS A 87 -18.04 5.09 12.73
CA LYS A 87 -17.82 4.18 13.87
C LYS A 87 -16.48 3.45 13.71
N GLU A 88 -15.85 3.10 14.82
CA GLU A 88 -14.61 2.32 14.85
C GLU A 88 -14.85 0.90 14.36
N LYS A 89 -13.97 0.40 13.49
CA LYS A 89 -14.12 -0.91 12.86
C LYS A 89 -14.19 -2.07 13.85
N THR A 90 -13.42 -1.98 14.94
CA THR A 90 -13.37 -2.98 16.00
C THR A 90 -14.74 -3.24 16.65
N SER A 91 -15.62 -2.24 16.68
CA SER A 91 -16.97 -2.36 17.24
C SER A 91 -17.92 -3.26 16.44
N ALA A 92 -17.60 -3.54 15.18
CA ALA A 92 -18.41 -4.36 14.29
C ALA A 92 -18.06 -5.86 14.36
N VAL A 93 -16.92 -6.22 14.97
CA VAL A 93 -16.46 -7.62 15.05
C VAL A 93 -17.16 -8.34 16.21
N PRO A 94 -17.97 -9.39 15.94
CA PRO A 94 -18.64 -10.13 17.00
C PRO A 94 -17.63 -10.81 17.92
N GLY A 95 -17.74 -10.57 19.23
CA GLY A 95 -16.81 -11.17 20.21
C GLY A 95 -15.46 -10.46 20.33
N HIS A 96 -15.33 -9.26 19.76
CA HIS A 96 -14.12 -8.42 19.74
C HIS A 96 -12.97 -8.99 18.91
N ILE A 97 -12.08 -8.08 18.50
CA ILE A 97 -10.83 -8.42 17.81
C ILE A 97 -9.86 -9.17 18.73
N ARG A 98 -9.08 -10.08 18.15
CA ARG A 98 -8.12 -10.98 18.82
C ARG A 98 -6.70 -10.79 18.28
N GLU A 99 -5.72 -11.36 18.96
CA GLU A 99 -4.30 -11.27 18.60
C GLU A 99 -3.97 -11.93 17.24
N ASP A 100 -4.79 -12.88 16.80
CA ASP A 100 -4.70 -13.57 15.52
C ASP A 100 -5.58 -12.95 14.42
N ASP A 101 -6.24 -11.83 14.69
CA ASP A 101 -6.97 -11.05 13.69
C ASP A 101 -6.04 -10.06 12.97
N PHE A 102 -6.25 -9.93 11.67
CA PHE A 102 -5.47 -9.05 10.81
C PHE A 102 -6.39 -8.14 9.99
N LEU A 103 -6.04 -6.86 9.88
CA LEU A 103 -6.74 -5.90 9.03
C LEU A 103 -5.84 -5.45 7.88
N LEU A 104 -6.18 -5.86 6.66
CA LEU A 104 -5.64 -5.25 5.44
C LEU A 104 -6.47 -4.02 5.07
N ASP A 105 -5.89 -2.83 5.17
CA ASP A 105 -6.59 -1.56 4.91
C ASP A 105 -5.61 -0.49 4.41
N ASP A 106 -6.10 0.45 3.63
CA ASP A 106 -5.29 1.57 3.12
C ASP A 106 -5.31 2.79 4.08
N TYR A 107 -6.33 2.88 4.93
CA TYR A 107 -6.54 4.04 5.79
C TYR A 107 -5.88 3.89 7.16
N THR A 108 -4.85 4.71 7.43
CA THR A 108 -4.04 4.64 8.66
C THR A 108 -4.87 4.69 9.95
N LYS A 109 -5.96 5.48 9.97
CA LYS A 109 -6.80 5.59 11.15
C LYS A 109 -7.44 4.24 11.50
N ASN A 110 -7.95 3.51 10.51
CA ASN A 110 -8.53 2.18 10.73
C ASN A 110 -7.49 1.22 11.30
N LEU A 111 -6.26 1.26 10.77
CA LEU A 111 -5.16 0.41 11.22
C LEU A 111 -4.75 0.72 12.67
N GLY A 112 -4.62 2.01 13.01
CA GLY A 112 -4.28 2.44 14.37
C GLY A 112 -5.38 2.15 15.40
N GLU A 113 -6.64 2.12 14.99
CA GLU A 113 -7.76 1.68 15.85
C GLU A 113 -7.84 0.15 15.99
N TRP A 114 -7.25 -0.59 15.05
CA TRP A 114 -7.25 -2.06 15.06
C TRP A 114 -6.17 -2.64 16.00
N GLU A 115 -5.10 -1.91 16.25
CA GLU A 115 -4.01 -2.32 17.15
C GLU A 115 -4.08 -1.55 18.49
N PRO A 116 -3.87 -2.19 19.66
CA PRO A 116 -3.85 -3.63 19.98
C PRO A 116 -5.24 -4.18 20.36
N PRO A 117 -5.47 -5.52 20.42
CA PRO A 117 -4.50 -6.63 20.35
C PRO A 117 -4.25 -7.21 18.95
N ALA A 118 -5.10 -6.88 17.98
CA ALA A 118 -4.96 -7.35 16.60
C ALA A 118 -3.85 -6.59 15.86
N ARG A 119 -3.63 -6.95 14.58
CA ARG A 119 -2.58 -6.35 13.75
C ARG A 119 -3.09 -5.76 12.44
N GLY A 120 -2.55 -4.62 12.05
CA GLY A 120 -2.82 -3.95 10.79
C GLY A 120 -1.73 -4.26 9.75
N ILE A 121 -2.15 -4.44 8.50
CA ILE A 121 -1.28 -4.49 7.34
C ILE A 121 -1.73 -3.36 6.42
N LYS A 122 -0.87 -2.36 6.24
CA LYS A 122 -1.21 -1.23 5.39
C LYS A 122 -1.03 -1.59 3.93
N LEU A 123 -2.09 -1.41 3.15
CA LEU A 123 -2.01 -1.45 1.70
C LEU A 123 -1.60 -0.08 1.15
N ILE A 124 -0.42 -0.01 0.54
CA ILE A 124 0.10 1.19 -0.12
C ILE A 124 -0.43 1.22 -1.55
N ASN A 125 -1.20 2.26 -1.86
CA ASN A 125 -1.59 2.63 -3.21
C ASN A 125 -0.90 3.95 -3.61
N ASP A 126 -1.01 4.36 -4.88
CA ASP A 126 -0.27 5.53 -5.39
C ASP A 126 -0.80 6.89 -4.85
N ILE A 127 -1.95 6.89 -4.18
CA ILE A 127 -2.60 8.09 -3.63
C ILE A 127 -2.34 8.23 -2.12
N ASN A 128 -2.37 7.11 -1.39
CA ASN A 128 -2.31 7.06 0.06
C ASN A 128 -0.87 6.94 0.56
N HIS A 129 -0.56 7.60 1.68
CA HIS A 129 0.75 7.71 2.35
C HIS A 129 1.51 9.02 2.09
N THR A 130 0.83 10.17 2.20
CA THR A 130 1.46 11.50 2.09
C THR A 130 2.20 11.97 3.35
N HIS A 131 2.06 11.28 4.49
CA HIS A 131 2.55 11.75 5.79
C HIS A 131 3.35 10.72 6.61
N GLY A 132 3.59 9.49 6.13
CA GLY A 132 4.55 8.60 6.79
C GLY A 132 4.10 7.97 8.13
N THR A 133 2.90 8.23 8.64
CA THR A 133 2.58 7.99 10.07
C THR A 133 2.32 6.54 10.48
N TRP A 134 2.42 5.57 9.56
CA TRP A 134 2.17 4.16 9.86
C TRP A 134 3.48 3.38 9.95
N GLU A 135 3.80 2.90 11.15
CA GLU A 135 5.06 2.20 11.45
C GLU A 135 4.96 0.67 11.27
N GLY A 136 3.75 0.11 11.21
CA GLY A 136 3.53 -1.32 11.04
C GLY A 136 3.83 -1.82 9.62
N ASP A 137 3.41 -3.06 9.34
CA ASP A 137 3.60 -3.71 8.04
C ASP A 137 2.95 -2.89 6.90
N ARG A 138 3.68 -2.71 5.79
CA ARG A 138 3.28 -1.99 4.58
C ARG A 138 3.60 -2.81 3.35
N ILE A 139 2.57 -3.10 2.55
CA ILE A 139 2.68 -3.84 1.28
C ILE A 139 2.02 -3.06 0.15
N ARG A 140 2.61 -3.07 -1.05
CA ARG A 140 2.14 -2.33 -2.22
C ARG A 140 1.14 -3.14 -3.02
N PHE A 141 0.02 -2.51 -3.39
CA PHE A 141 -1.07 -3.16 -4.14
C PHE A 141 -0.70 -3.66 -5.56
N THR A 142 0.42 -3.20 -6.13
CA THR A 142 0.83 -3.53 -7.51
C THR A 142 1.54 -4.87 -7.63
N HIS A 143 1.90 -5.53 -6.53
CA HIS A 143 2.45 -6.87 -6.58
C HIS A 143 1.47 -7.84 -7.25
N GLU A 144 2.00 -8.88 -7.91
CA GLU A 144 1.18 -9.95 -8.45
C GLU A 144 0.38 -10.66 -7.35
N PRO A 145 -0.83 -11.19 -7.65
CA PRO A 145 -1.73 -11.78 -6.65
C PRO A 145 -1.09 -12.81 -5.73
N GLU A 146 -0.25 -13.71 -6.28
CA GLU A 146 0.42 -14.77 -5.53
C GLU A 146 1.46 -14.20 -4.56
N ILE A 147 2.14 -13.13 -4.96
CA ILE A 147 3.12 -12.43 -4.14
C ILE A 147 2.40 -11.71 -2.98
N LEU A 148 1.33 -10.96 -3.27
CA LEU A 148 0.51 -10.31 -2.25
C LEU A 148 -0.03 -11.32 -1.22
N CYS A 149 -0.60 -12.44 -1.70
CA CYS A 149 -1.09 -13.51 -0.84
C CYS A 149 0.03 -14.07 0.05
N GLY A 150 1.22 -14.32 -0.51
CA GLY A 150 2.39 -14.78 0.23
C GLY A 150 2.83 -13.79 1.30
N MET A 151 2.96 -12.50 0.96
CA MET A 151 3.35 -11.45 1.90
C MET A 151 2.36 -11.34 3.07
N ILE A 152 1.05 -11.34 2.79
CA ILE A 152 0.01 -11.31 3.82
C ILE A 152 0.16 -12.51 4.76
N LEU A 153 0.31 -13.72 4.20
CA LEU A 153 0.48 -14.95 5.00
C LEU A 153 1.77 -14.93 5.83
N ASP A 154 2.87 -14.39 5.31
CA ASP A 154 4.12 -14.31 6.05
C ASP A 154 4.04 -13.32 7.21
N VAL A 155 3.34 -12.20 7.04
CA VAL A 155 3.03 -11.26 8.13
C VAL A 155 2.14 -11.92 9.18
N MET A 156 1.07 -12.60 8.76
CA MET A 156 0.15 -13.32 9.65
C MET A 156 0.86 -14.39 10.47
N LYS A 157 1.80 -15.09 9.85
CA LYS A 157 2.59 -16.17 10.48
C LYS A 157 3.85 -15.64 11.19
N ASN A 158 3.99 -14.32 11.27
CA ASN A 158 5.12 -13.63 11.91
C ASN A 158 6.50 -14.10 11.39
N ARG A 159 6.59 -14.36 10.08
CA ARG A 159 7.80 -14.83 9.39
C ARG A 159 8.61 -13.70 8.80
N THR A 160 7.94 -12.68 8.27
CA THR A 160 8.56 -11.54 7.61
C THR A 160 7.70 -10.30 7.82
N HIS A 161 8.36 -9.16 7.94
CA HIS A 161 7.73 -7.85 8.00
C HIS A 161 8.15 -7.02 6.78
N TYR A 162 7.21 -6.23 6.26
CA TYR A 162 7.40 -5.44 5.04
C TYR A 162 7.20 -3.95 5.34
N HIS A 163 8.03 -3.11 4.75
CA HIS A 163 8.01 -1.66 4.95
C HIS A 163 8.15 -0.92 3.61
N GLU A 164 7.22 -1.20 2.70
CA GLU A 164 7.26 -0.64 1.36
C GLU A 164 6.78 0.82 1.33
N GLU A 165 7.39 1.62 0.44
CA GLU A 165 7.07 3.02 0.19
C GLU A 165 6.18 3.19 -1.05
N ARG A 166 5.74 4.39 -1.44
CA ARG A 166 4.99 4.59 -2.72
C ARG A 166 5.91 4.43 -3.93
N LEU A 167 5.35 4.17 -5.12
CA LEU A 167 6.16 3.97 -6.34
C LEU A 167 6.86 5.28 -6.71
N ALA A 168 6.12 6.39 -6.63
CA ALA A 168 6.67 7.73 -6.84
C ALA A 168 7.84 8.03 -5.88
N ASP A 169 7.71 7.65 -4.61
CA ASP A 169 8.77 7.88 -3.62
C ASP A 169 9.99 6.98 -3.89
N ALA A 170 9.77 5.72 -4.26
CA ALA A 170 10.84 4.79 -4.62
C ALA A 170 11.63 5.26 -5.86
N LEU A 171 10.93 5.78 -6.89
CA LEU A 171 11.55 6.32 -8.09
C LEU A 171 12.34 7.60 -7.79
N ASN A 172 11.81 8.52 -6.96
CA ASN A 172 12.51 9.73 -6.54
C ASN A 172 13.81 9.42 -5.77
N VAL A 173 13.79 8.40 -4.90
CA VAL A 173 15.00 7.95 -4.19
C VAL A 173 16.03 7.43 -5.19
N THR A 174 15.63 6.61 -6.17
CA THR A 174 16.56 6.10 -7.18
C THR A 174 17.14 7.20 -8.07
N GLU A 175 16.37 8.22 -8.46
CA GLU A 175 16.86 9.36 -9.24
C GLU A 175 17.86 10.20 -8.45
N SER A 176 17.58 10.48 -7.17
CA SER A 176 18.53 11.21 -6.30
C SER A 176 19.86 10.47 -6.09
N ALA A 177 19.84 9.14 -6.07
CA ALA A 177 21.05 8.32 -5.92
C ALA A 177 21.88 8.24 -7.22
N THR A 178 21.28 8.51 -8.39
CA THR A 178 22.00 8.55 -9.67
C THR A 178 22.68 9.89 -9.96
N ASP A 179 22.17 11.00 -9.40
CA ASP A 179 22.78 12.33 -9.58
C ASP A 179 24.03 12.56 -8.70
N GLU A 180 24.18 11.82 -7.59
CA GLU A 180 25.38 11.90 -6.73
C GLU A 180 26.62 11.15 -7.28
N GLN A 181 26.54 10.50 -8.45
CA GLN A 181 27.70 9.79 -9.05
C GLN A 181 28.39 10.51 -10.22
N THR A 182 28.07 11.78 -10.50
CA THR A 182 28.70 12.55 -11.60
C THR A 182 29.58 13.75 -11.19
N GLU A 183 29.86 13.95 -9.89
CA GLU A 183 30.71 15.07 -9.43
C GLU A 183 32.11 14.69 -8.90
N GLU A 184 32.66 13.53 -9.28
CA GLU A 184 34.09 13.21 -9.02
C GLU A 184 34.84 12.89 -10.32
N ALA A 185 34.99 13.87 -11.21
CA ALA A 185 35.93 13.75 -12.33
C ALA A 185 36.48 15.08 -12.86
N GLU A 186 36.59 16.14 -12.04
CA GLU A 186 37.36 17.34 -12.44
C GLU A 186 38.07 17.95 -11.23
N ASN A 187 39.19 17.35 -10.80
CA ASN A 187 40.31 18.08 -10.18
C ASN A 187 41.46 17.13 -9.81
N GLU A 188 42.29 16.75 -10.78
CA GLU A 188 43.70 16.44 -10.50
C GLU A 188 44.57 16.93 -11.67
N MET A 189 44.94 18.21 -11.63
CA MET A 189 46.19 18.66 -12.23
C MET A 189 47.33 18.40 -11.22
N PRO A 190 48.36 17.61 -11.54
CA PRO A 190 49.55 17.55 -10.70
C PRO A 190 50.51 18.68 -11.11
N ASP A 191 50.87 19.50 -10.12
CA ASP A 191 51.96 20.47 -10.18
C ASP A 191 53.21 19.90 -9.47
N GLU A 192 54.37 20.34 -9.95
CA GLU A 192 55.74 20.20 -9.42
C GLU A 192 56.59 18.94 -9.68
N GLY A 193 57.67 19.13 -10.46
CA GLY A 193 59.01 19.27 -9.85
C GLY A 193 60.10 18.20 -10.06
N PHE A 194 61.08 18.57 -10.91
CA PHE A 194 62.54 18.30 -10.82
C PHE A 194 63.17 16.94 -11.23
N TYR A 195 64.07 16.97 -12.23
CA TYR A 195 65.47 16.50 -12.14
C TYR A 195 66.32 16.98 -13.36
N GLU A 196 67.62 17.08 -13.12
CA GLU A 196 68.64 17.95 -13.73
C GLU A 196 69.38 17.43 -15.00
N ASP A 197 70.09 18.38 -15.61
CA ASP A 197 71.43 18.33 -16.26
C ASP A 197 71.63 17.66 -17.63
N TYR A 198 72.13 18.44 -18.60
CA TYR A 198 73.44 18.29 -19.28
C TYR A 198 73.48 19.09 -20.60
N GLY A 199 74.54 19.89 -20.78
CA GLY A 199 75.21 20.00 -22.09
C GLY A 199 75.09 21.32 -22.86
N THR A 200 75.93 22.28 -22.48
CA THR A 200 76.91 23.06 -23.28
C THR A 200 76.72 23.36 -24.80
N TYR A 201 77.26 24.54 -25.18
CA TYR A 201 77.60 25.10 -26.51
C TYR A 201 76.42 25.64 -27.36
N SER A 202 76.48 26.78 -28.05
CA SER A 202 77.40 27.93 -28.20
C SER A 202 76.71 28.91 -29.17
N PRO A 203 76.92 30.24 -29.09
CA PRO A 203 76.17 31.19 -29.89
C PRO A 203 76.82 31.41 -31.26
N ARG A 204 76.00 31.63 -32.31
CA ARG A 204 76.41 32.40 -33.48
C ARG A 204 75.25 33.26 -33.98
N LEU A 205 75.48 34.57 -33.82
CA LEU A 205 75.13 35.72 -34.66
C LEU A 205 73.78 35.71 -35.39
#